data_AF-F2L2K8-F1
#
_entry.id   AF-F2L2K8-F1
#
_cell.length_a   1.000
_cell.length_b   1.000
_cell.length_c   1.000
_cell.angle_alpha   90.00
_cell.angle_beta   90.00
_cell.angle_gamma   90.00
#
_symmetry.space_group_name_H-M   'P 1'
#
loop_
_entity.id
_entity.type
_entity.pdbx_description
1 polymer ?
#
loop_
_entity_poly.entity_id
_entity_poly.type
_entity_poly.pdbx_seq_one_letter_code
_entity_poly.pdbx_strand_id
1 'polypeptide(L)'
;MAAEVREAIVKTGAEVEDGVLATMPRSLKYTAAQIRSIIESYKSSDISTIINNLSNIRNIEDVILYITILSYLVGNNIKGNGMLEAYSREFEKMDSISASKLRHLLTNVLGEEAPINIHVNKILKIIEFLKHKKGTYLWILKEKRLDRFEKDVREFVFENNGGYSIDRGIKLFIRIFIDKNTIPLAYKIAYNKNEVRKYKIHGDFYTTLVAMRSGSFEDVDSPTASKIKQRVARALICRSRKERCDPLRIRLKSVRGLVRTIAYLSGDPIAFERGAYHIGKNYCARLRCEECPIRNVCKKYIFIEVK
;
A
#
# COMPACT_ATOMS: atom_id res chain seq x y z
N MET A 1 -15.04 -4.30 -21.76
CA MET A 1 -15.56 -3.30 -20.80
C MET A 1 -15.02 -3.45 -19.36
N ALA A 2 -15.36 -4.46 -18.56
CA ALA A 2 -14.86 -4.55 -17.17
C ALA A 2 -13.35 -4.84 -17.08
N ALA A 3 -12.80 -5.62 -18.02
CA ALA A 3 -11.35 -5.81 -18.16
C ALA A 3 -10.61 -4.49 -18.48
N GLU A 4 -11.10 -3.70 -19.43
CA GLU A 4 -10.54 -2.38 -19.78
C GLU A 4 -10.56 -1.42 -18.57
N VAL A 5 -11.61 -1.45 -17.75
CA VAL A 5 -11.67 -0.68 -16.50
C VAL A 5 -10.51 -1.05 -15.59
N ARG A 6 -10.29 -2.36 -15.38
CA ARG A 6 -9.20 -2.84 -14.53
C ARG A 6 -7.84 -2.45 -15.08
N GLU A 7 -7.64 -2.56 -16.39
CA GLU A 7 -6.42 -2.15 -17.07
C GLU A 7 -6.15 -0.64 -16.91
N ALA A 8 -7.17 0.20 -17.06
CA ALA A 8 -7.04 1.64 -16.86
C ALA A 8 -6.71 2.01 -15.41
N ILE A 9 -7.29 1.30 -14.43
CA ILE A 9 -6.94 1.45 -13.00
C ILE A 9 -5.48 1.04 -12.76
N VAL A 10 -5.03 -0.09 -13.30
CA VAL A 10 -3.63 -0.56 -13.21
C VAL A 10 -2.67 0.44 -13.83
N LYS A 11 -2.97 0.95 -15.03
CA LYS A 11 -2.17 1.97 -15.71
C LYS A 11 -2.02 3.22 -14.85
N THR A 12 -3.13 3.73 -14.31
CA THR A 12 -3.11 4.87 -13.38
C THR A 12 -2.22 4.58 -12.17
N GLY A 13 -2.32 3.37 -11.60
CA GLY A 13 -1.51 2.97 -10.44
C GLY A 13 -0.01 2.84 -10.71
N ALA A 14 0.37 2.50 -11.94
CA ALA A 14 1.77 2.45 -12.36
C ALA A 14 2.39 3.85 -12.54
N GLU A 15 1.58 4.85 -12.92
CA GLU A 15 2.01 6.23 -13.17
C GLU A 15 2.05 7.09 -11.89
N VAL A 16 1.16 6.83 -10.93
CA VAL A 16 1.06 7.61 -9.69
C VAL A 16 2.23 7.32 -8.76
N GLU A 17 2.96 8.33 -8.29
CA GLU A 17 3.99 8.16 -7.26
C GLU A 17 3.38 7.66 -5.92
N ASP A 18 4.04 6.68 -5.26
CA ASP A 18 3.58 6.20 -3.95
C ASP A 18 3.71 7.33 -2.92
N GLY A 19 2.66 7.57 -2.13
CA GLY A 19 2.63 8.65 -1.14
C GLY A 19 3.80 8.61 -0.15
N VAL A 20 4.29 7.41 0.22
CA VAL A 20 5.45 7.28 1.11
C VAL A 20 6.72 7.80 0.45
N LEU A 21 6.90 7.56 -0.86
CA LEU A 21 8.04 8.06 -1.63
C LEU A 21 7.91 9.54 -1.95
N ALA A 22 6.69 10.01 -2.23
CA ALA A 22 6.40 11.40 -2.49
C ALA A 22 6.74 12.29 -1.29
N THR A 23 6.48 11.82 -0.07
CA THR A 23 6.75 12.58 1.16
C THR A 23 8.08 12.24 1.82
N MET A 24 8.84 11.25 1.35
CA MET A 24 10.10 10.81 1.96
C MET A 24 11.15 11.95 2.03
N PRO A 25 12.00 12.01 3.07
CA PRO A 25 13.12 12.97 3.13
C PRO A 25 14.00 12.91 1.88
N ARG A 26 14.53 14.06 1.45
CA ARG A 26 15.23 14.18 0.15
C ARG A 26 16.43 13.24 0.05
N SER A 27 17.21 13.13 1.13
CA SER A 27 18.36 12.22 1.22
C SER A 27 17.95 10.77 1.01
N LEU A 28 16.90 10.32 1.69
CA LEU A 28 16.38 8.96 1.57
C LEU A 28 15.73 8.70 0.21
N LYS A 29 15.06 9.70 -0.39
CA LYS A 29 14.50 9.59 -1.75
C LYS A 29 15.60 9.39 -2.79
N TYR A 30 16.73 10.07 -2.64
CA TYR A 30 17.91 9.85 -3.48
C TYR A 30 18.47 8.44 -3.32
N THR A 31 18.67 7.97 -2.08
CA THR A 31 19.08 6.59 -1.79
C THR A 31 18.11 5.56 -2.36
N ALA A 32 16.80 5.77 -2.22
CA ALA A 32 15.75 4.92 -2.78
C ALA A 32 15.83 4.82 -4.32
N ALA A 33 16.08 5.95 -5.00
CA ALA A 33 16.28 5.98 -6.44
C ALA A 33 17.55 5.22 -6.87
N GLN A 34 18.65 5.36 -6.12
CA GLN A 34 19.87 4.58 -6.37
C GLN A 34 19.63 3.08 -6.21
N ILE A 35 18.95 2.65 -5.13
CA ILE A 35 18.59 1.24 -4.92
C ILE A 35 17.76 0.73 -6.10
N ARG A 36 16.72 1.47 -6.51
CA ARG A 36 15.87 1.11 -7.64
C ARG A 36 16.70 0.97 -8.92
N SER A 37 17.57 1.93 -9.21
CA SER A 37 18.43 1.92 -10.40
C SER A 37 19.35 0.68 -10.44
N ILE A 38 19.98 0.35 -9.32
CA ILE A 38 20.86 -0.82 -9.22
C ILE A 38 20.04 -2.11 -9.40
N ILE A 39 18.92 -2.25 -8.67
CA ILE A 39 18.08 -3.44 -8.79
C ILE A 39 17.56 -3.62 -10.21
N GLU A 40 17.07 -2.56 -10.87
CA GLU A 40 16.55 -2.64 -12.25
C GLU A 40 17.65 -3.06 -13.24
N SER A 41 18.87 -2.53 -13.06
CA SER A 41 20.02 -2.81 -13.94
C SER A 41 20.54 -4.25 -13.79
N TYR A 42 20.51 -4.78 -12.57
CA TYR A 42 21.10 -6.08 -12.23
C TYR A 42 20.06 -7.15 -11.86
N LYS A 43 18.77 -6.95 -12.16
CA LYS A 43 17.68 -7.89 -11.80
C LYS A 43 17.88 -9.32 -12.31
N SER A 44 18.63 -9.49 -13.39
CA SER A 44 18.95 -10.79 -14.00
C SER A 44 20.33 -11.33 -13.60
N SER A 45 21.12 -10.56 -12.84
CA SER A 45 22.44 -10.95 -12.37
C SER A 45 22.37 -11.84 -11.13
N ASP A 46 23.51 -12.42 -10.76
CA ASP A 46 23.60 -13.16 -9.50
C ASP A 46 23.48 -12.22 -8.29
N ILE A 47 23.09 -12.78 -7.15
CA ILE A 47 22.85 -11.98 -5.94
C ILE A 47 24.13 -11.30 -5.44
N SER A 48 25.31 -11.86 -5.68
CA SER A 48 26.58 -11.30 -5.21
C SER A 48 26.90 -10.00 -5.95
N THR A 49 26.64 -9.95 -7.26
CA THR A 49 26.76 -8.71 -8.05
C THR A 49 25.85 -7.61 -7.50
N ILE A 50 24.60 -7.93 -7.17
CA ILE A 50 23.67 -6.94 -6.58
C ILE A 50 24.17 -6.48 -5.22
N ILE A 51 24.62 -7.40 -4.36
CA ILE A 51 25.16 -7.08 -3.03
C ILE A 51 26.35 -6.12 -3.14
N ASN A 52 27.31 -6.41 -4.02
CA ASN A 52 28.51 -5.59 -4.22
C ASN A 52 28.18 -4.17 -4.72
N ASN A 53 27.13 -4.03 -5.54
CA ASN A 53 26.69 -2.72 -6.00
C ASN A 53 25.93 -1.95 -4.90
N LEU A 54 25.07 -2.64 -4.15
CA LEU A 54 24.31 -2.03 -3.05
C LEU A 54 25.19 -1.65 -1.85
N SER A 55 26.29 -2.37 -1.58
CA SER A 55 27.20 -2.08 -0.46
C SER A 55 27.87 -0.70 -0.57
N ASN A 56 27.92 -0.12 -1.78
CA ASN A 56 28.47 1.21 -2.03
C ASN A 56 27.44 2.34 -1.77
N ILE A 57 26.16 2.00 -1.62
CA ILE A 57 25.11 2.97 -1.32
C ILE A 57 25.16 3.32 0.17
N ARG A 58 25.41 4.61 0.46
CA ARG A 58 25.27 5.14 1.82
C ARG A 58 23.79 5.21 2.22
N ASN A 59 23.50 4.97 3.49
CA ASN A 59 22.17 5.15 4.10
C ASN A 59 21.08 4.17 3.61
N ILE A 60 21.45 3.04 3.00
CA ILE A 60 20.47 1.99 2.63
C ILE A 60 19.67 1.50 3.86
N GLU A 61 20.34 1.42 5.01
CA GLU A 61 19.71 1.01 6.27
C GLU A 61 18.73 2.06 6.80
N ASP A 62 18.98 3.35 6.55
CA ASP A 62 18.10 4.44 6.98
C ASP A 62 16.78 4.42 6.20
N VAL A 63 16.82 4.04 4.91
CA VAL A 63 15.60 3.82 4.11
C VAL A 63 14.77 2.68 4.72
N ILE A 64 15.42 1.57 5.07
CA ILE A 64 14.71 0.42 5.65
C ILE A 64 14.14 0.76 7.01
N LEU A 65 14.92 1.44 7.84
CA LEU A 65 14.49 1.94 9.14
C LEU A 65 13.29 2.88 9.00
N TYR A 66 13.35 3.86 8.10
CA TYR A 66 12.27 4.81 7.85
C TYR A 66 10.97 4.09 7.49
N ILE A 67 11.04 3.10 6.59
CA ILE A 67 9.87 2.29 6.19
C ILE A 67 9.40 1.38 7.33
N THR A 68 10.32 0.85 8.14
CA THR A 68 9.99 -0.02 9.28
C THR A 68 9.19 0.75 10.33
N ILE A 69 9.69 1.91 10.77
CA ILE A 69 9.00 2.74 11.77
C ILE A 69 7.65 3.19 11.22
N LEU A 70 7.60 3.70 9.98
CA LEU A 70 6.33 4.12 9.37
C LEU A 70 5.30 2.98 9.31
N SER A 71 5.75 1.78 8.92
CA SER A 71 4.91 0.58 8.86
C SER A 71 4.41 0.19 10.25
N TYR A 72 5.25 0.28 11.28
CA TYR A 72 4.86 0.08 12.66
C TYR A 72 3.78 1.08 13.10
N LEU A 73 3.95 2.37 12.80
CA LEU A 73 2.96 3.40 13.12
C LEU A 73 1.61 3.11 12.45
N VAL A 74 1.62 2.88 11.13
CA VAL A 74 0.42 2.53 10.38
C VAL A 74 -0.25 1.25 10.92
N GLY A 75 0.56 0.27 11.32
CA GLY A 75 0.13 -0.98 11.93
C GLY A 75 -0.53 -0.81 13.29
N ASN A 76 -0.21 0.24 14.03
CA ASN A 76 -0.79 0.57 15.34
C ASN A 76 -1.89 1.66 15.24
N ASN A 77 -2.51 1.81 14.06
CA ASN A 77 -3.59 2.78 13.79
C ASN A 77 -3.20 4.25 14.06
N ILE A 78 -1.91 4.56 14.08
CA ILE A 78 -1.45 5.94 14.13
C ILE A 78 -1.76 6.58 12.78
N LYS A 79 -2.77 7.46 12.76
CA LYS A 79 -3.31 8.06 11.54
C LYS A 79 -3.76 9.48 11.83
N GLY A 80 -3.29 10.40 11.00
CA GLY A 80 -3.75 11.79 10.97
C GLY A 80 -3.66 12.32 9.55
N ASN A 81 -4.44 13.36 9.24
CA ASN A 81 -4.19 14.16 8.05
C ASN A 81 -2.79 14.78 8.18
N GLY A 82 -1.94 14.63 7.18
CA GLY A 82 -0.57 15.15 7.24
C GLY A 82 0.43 14.25 7.99
N MET A 83 0.05 13.03 8.40
CA MET A 83 0.95 12.15 9.17
C MET A 83 2.23 11.81 8.42
N LEU A 84 2.16 11.57 7.10
CA LEU A 84 3.34 11.23 6.29
C LEU A 84 4.30 12.41 6.19
N GLU A 85 3.77 13.61 6.02
CA GLU A 85 4.51 14.86 5.94
C GLU A 85 5.15 15.22 7.30
N ALA A 86 4.40 15.07 8.39
CA ALA A 86 4.91 15.26 9.75
C ALA A 86 6.01 14.25 10.07
N TYR A 87 5.76 12.96 9.83
CA TYR A 87 6.72 11.89 10.06
C TYR A 87 8.03 12.11 9.27
N SER A 88 7.93 12.45 7.98
CA SER A 88 9.08 12.75 7.15
C SER A 88 9.93 13.89 7.71
N ARG A 89 9.30 15.02 8.02
CA ARG A 89 9.98 16.20 8.55
C ARG A 89 10.68 15.93 9.88
N GLU A 90 10.03 15.18 10.77
CA GLU A 90 10.62 14.88 12.07
C GLU A 90 11.72 13.83 11.99
N PHE A 91 11.60 12.86 11.07
CA PHE A 91 12.65 11.89 10.82
C PHE A 91 13.91 12.54 10.23
N GLU A 92 13.77 13.52 9.34
CA GLU A 92 14.91 14.22 8.72
C GLU A 92 15.78 14.98 9.74
N LYS A 93 15.20 15.40 10.87
CA LYS A 93 15.93 16.04 11.99
C LYS A 93 16.72 15.05 12.85
N MET A 94 16.59 13.74 12.61
CA MET A 94 17.24 12.72 13.42
C MET A 94 18.60 12.32 12.83
N ASP A 95 19.68 12.93 13.33
CA ASP A 95 21.05 12.49 12.95
C ASP A 95 21.42 11.10 13.50
N SER A 96 20.67 10.61 14.47
CA SER A 96 20.85 9.30 15.10
C SER A 96 19.56 8.87 15.80
N ILE A 97 19.41 7.56 16.02
CA ILE A 97 18.24 7.03 16.73
C ILE A 97 18.56 6.95 18.22
N SER A 98 17.78 7.66 19.02
CA SER A 98 17.76 7.54 20.48
C SER A 98 16.33 7.55 21.02
N ALA A 99 16.13 7.08 22.25
CA ALA A 99 14.82 7.12 22.90
C ALA A 99 14.24 8.55 22.95
N SER A 100 15.08 9.55 23.21
CA SER A 100 14.68 10.96 23.26
C SER A 100 14.21 11.47 21.89
N LYS A 101 14.99 11.21 20.83
CA LYS A 101 14.62 11.62 19.46
C LYS A 101 13.35 10.89 18.98
N LEU A 102 13.19 9.61 19.29
CA LEU A 102 11.96 8.87 18.99
C LEU A 102 10.75 9.41 19.75
N ARG A 103 10.90 9.77 21.03
CA ARG A 103 9.84 10.45 21.78
C ARG A 103 9.42 11.73 21.06
N HIS A 104 10.38 12.59 20.71
CA HIS A 104 10.09 13.86 20.04
C HIS A 104 9.39 13.66 18.69
N LEU A 105 9.88 12.74 17.85
CA LEU A 105 9.24 12.37 16.60
C LEU A 105 7.81 11.92 16.83
N LEU A 106 7.57 11.03 17.80
CA LEU A 106 6.23 10.51 18.07
C LEU A 106 5.31 11.57 18.68
N THR A 107 5.78 12.44 19.58
CA THR A 107 4.99 13.57 20.10
C THR A 107 4.51 14.46 18.95
N ASN A 108 5.42 14.81 18.03
CA ASN A 108 5.10 15.69 16.91
C ASN A 108 4.21 15.03 15.85
N VAL A 109 4.21 13.69 15.77
CA VAL A 109 3.38 12.91 14.83
C VAL A 109 2.02 12.53 15.43
N LEU A 110 1.95 12.29 16.75
CA LEU A 110 0.80 11.73 17.46
C LEU A 110 0.01 12.75 18.30
N GLY A 111 0.65 13.84 18.71
CA GLY A 111 0.18 14.69 19.79
C GLY A 111 0.58 14.17 21.18
N GLU A 112 0.40 15.01 22.19
CA GLU A 112 0.88 14.78 23.57
C GLU A 112 0.10 13.71 24.35
N GLU A 113 -1.15 13.40 23.95
CA GLU A 113 -2.05 12.50 24.68
C GLU A 113 -1.85 11.00 24.39
N ALA A 114 -0.97 10.64 23.45
CA ALA A 114 -0.73 9.25 23.08
C ALA A 114 0.20 8.55 24.09
N PRO A 115 0.09 7.21 24.30
CA PRO A 115 1.00 6.43 25.12
C PRO A 115 2.37 6.23 24.43
N ILE A 116 3.07 7.34 24.17
CA ILE A 116 4.29 7.43 23.36
C ILE A 116 5.38 6.47 23.85
N ASN A 117 5.56 6.37 25.17
CA ASN A 117 6.61 5.55 25.78
C ASN A 117 6.49 4.06 25.40
N ILE A 118 5.27 3.53 25.25
CA ILE A 118 5.07 2.13 24.81
C ILE A 118 5.58 1.97 23.38
N HIS A 119 5.28 2.93 22.50
CA HIS A 119 5.72 2.89 21.10
C HIS A 119 7.23 3.09 20.95
N VAL A 120 7.84 4.00 21.74
CA VAL A 120 9.29 4.20 21.75
C VAL A 120 10.03 2.91 22.12
N ASN A 121 9.62 2.26 23.20
CA ASN A 121 10.28 1.04 23.67
C ASN A 121 10.18 -0.09 22.63
N LYS A 122 9.01 -0.24 21.98
CA LYS A 122 8.83 -1.22 20.90
C LYS A 122 9.68 -0.90 19.68
N ILE A 123 9.70 0.37 19.24
CA ILE A 123 10.53 0.78 18.10
C ILE A 123 12.01 0.57 18.39
N LEU A 124 12.49 0.89 19.60
CA LEU A 124 13.89 0.64 19.97
C LEU A 124 14.26 -0.84 19.90
N LYS A 125 13.39 -1.75 20.39
CA LYS A 125 13.60 -3.20 20.25
C LYS A 125 13.70 -3.65 18.80
N ILE A 126 12.82 -3.13 17.94
CA ILE A 126 12.86 -3.41 16.49
C ILE A 126 14.20 -2.94 15.93
N ILE A 127 14.64 -1.73 16.26
CA ILE A 127 15.88 -1.14 15.76
C ILE A 127 17.11 -1.91 16.24
N GLU A 128 17.15 -2.29 17.50
CA GLU A 128 18.21 -3.12 18.08
C GLU A 128 18.32 -4.44 17.32
N PHE A 129 17.18 -5.09 17.06
CA PHE A 129 17.14 -6.30 16.25
C PHE A 129 17.66 -6.08 14.82
N LEU A 130 17.28 -4.98 14.14
CA LEU A 130 17.80 -4.65 12.81
C LEU A 130 19.32 -4.43 12.84
N LYS A 131 19.84 -3.74 13.86
CA LYS A 131 21.29 -3.53 14.04
C LYS A 131 22.07 -4.82 14.28
N HIS A 132 21.48 -5.81 14.95
CA HIS A 132 22.12 -7.11 15.15
C HIS A 132 22.14 -7.99 13.90
N LYS A 133 21.30 -7.72 12.89
CA LYS A 133 21.42 -8.39 11.59
C LYS A 133 22.57 -7.77 10.80
N LYS A 134 23.54 -8.61 10.38
CA LYS A 134 24.55 -8.20 9.39
C LYS A 134 23.84 -7.82 8.08
N GLY A 135 23.72 -6.52 7.83
CA GLY A 135 23.05 -5.92 6.67
C GLY A 135 21.53 -6.13 6.71
N THR A 136 20.76 -5.14 7.20
CA THR A 136 19.29 -5.25 7.23
C THR A 136 18.73 -5.32 5.81
N TYR A 137 19.36 -4.63 4.86
CA TYR A 137 19.02 -4.75 3.45
C TYR A 137 19.22 -6.16 2.88
N LEU A 138 20.19 -6.94 3.41
CA LEU A 138 20.43 -8.32 2.97
C LEU A 138 19.29 -9.25 3.36
N TRP A 139 18.61 -8.97 4.49
CA TRP A 139 17.42 -9.71 4.89
C TRP A 139 16.33 -9.57 3.83
N ILE A 140 16.01 -8.35 3.41
CA ILE A 140 14.99 -8.08 2.38
C ILE A 140 15.44 -8.64 1.01
N LEU A 141 16.71 -8.42 0.64
CA LEU A 141 17.26 -8.81 -0.65
C LEU A 141 17.23 -10.33 -0.89
N LYS A 142 17.33 -11.13 0.18
CA LYS A 142 17.33 -12.60 0.11
C LYS A 142 15.94 -13.21 -0.02
N GLU A 143 14.88 -12.42 0.19
CA GLU A 143 13.52 -12.92 0.13
C GLU A 143 13.13 -13.39 -1.28
N LYS A 144 12.56 -14.60 -1.34
CA LYS A 144 12.15 -15.25 -2.60
C LYS A 144 10.66 -15.48 -2.71
N ARG A 145 9.96 -15.49 -1.58
CA ARG A 145 8.54 -15.86 -1.50
C ARG A 145 7.78 -14.84 -0.66
N LEU A 146 6.64 -14.41 -1.17
CA LEU A 146 5.86 -13.36 -0.52
C LEU A 146 5.31 -13.78 0.86
N ASP A 147 4.87 -15.02 0.99
CA ASP A 147 4.32 -15.56 2.23
C ASP A 147 5.38 -15.64 3.34
N ARG A 148 6.61 -16.03 2.99
CA ARG A 148 7.75 -16.00 3.91
C ARG A 148 8.08 -14.57 4.30
N PHE A 149 8.18 -13.65 3.34
CA PHE A 149 8.47 -12.25 3.65
C PHE A 149 7.41 -11.63 4.56
N GLU A 150 6.13 -11.94 4.34
CA GLU A 150 5.03 -11.50 5.22
C GLU A 150 5.18 -12.04 6.64
N LYS A 151 5.53 -13.32 6.78
CA LYS A 151 5.77 -13.96 8.08
C LYS A 151 6.94 -13.30 8.80
N ASP A 152 8.07 -13.10 8.13
CA ASP A 152 9.27 -12.48 8.68
C ASP A 152 8.98 -11.04 9.15
N VAL A 153 8.27 -10.23 8.35
CA VAL A 153 7.88 -8.87 8.75
C VAL A 153 6.94 -8.89 9.95
N ARG A 154 5.97 -9.81 9.98
CA ARG A 154 5.03 -9.96 11.10
C ARG A 154 5.76 -10.34 12.39
N GLU A 155 6.71 -11.26 12.31
CA GLU A 155 7.53 -11.69 13.44
C GLU A 155 8.40 -10.53 13.95
N PHE A 156 9.15 -9.88 13.07
CA PHE A 156 10.19 -8.92 13.46
C PHE A 156 9.67 -7.54 13.80
N VAL A 157 8.70 -7.01 13.02
CA VAL A 157 8.20 -5.65 13.20
C VAL A 157 6.98 -5.61 14.11
N PHE A 158 6.23 -6.72 14.20
CA PHE A 158 4.95 -6.76 14.90
C PHE A 158 4.86 -7.84 15.97
N GLU A 159 5.96 -8.51 16.33
CA GLU A 159 6.01 -9.49 17.43
C GLU A 159 4.95 -10.60 17.29
N ASN A 160 4.72 -11.08 16.06
CA ASN A 160 3.67 -12.05 15.71
C ASN A 160 2.22 -11.60 16.00
N ASN A 161 2.00 -10.30 16.29
CA ASN A 161 0.67 -9.79 16.50
C ASN A 161 -0.18 -9.89 15.22
N GLY A 162 -1.48 -10.11 15.45
CA GLY A 162 -2.49 -10.19 14.41
C GLY A 162 -3.39 -8.96 14.36
N GLY A 163 -4.29 -8.96 13.40
CA GLY A 163 -5.37 -7.99 13.32
C GLY A 163 -5.27 -7.05 12.14
N TYR A 164 -6.42 -6.46 11.80
CA TYR A 164 -6.57 -5.69 10.57
C TYR A 164 -5.69 -4.44 10.49
N SER A 165 -5.36 -3.84 11.63
CA SER A 165 -4.44 -2.70 11.69
C SER A 165 -3.00 -3.14 11.39
N ILE A 166 -2.52 -4.17 12.09
CA ILE A 166 -1.20 -4.76 11.90
C ILE A 166 -1.00 -5.22 10.46
N ASP A 167 -2.00 -5.89 9.88
CA ASP A 167 -1.98 -6.29 8.47
C ASP A 167 -1.84 -5.10 7.51
N ARG A 168 -2.24 -3.87 7.90
CA ARG A 168 -1.98 -2.66 7.10
C ARG A 168 -0.51 -2.30 7.11
N GLY A 169 0.11 -2.31 8.30
CA GLY A 169 1.51 -1.99 8.48
C GLY A 169 2.40 -2.98 7.72
N ILE A 170 2.12 -4.28 7.86
CA ILE A 170 2.82 -5.34 7.12
C ILE A 170 2.72 -5.12 5.62
N LYS A 171 1.53 -4.84 5.09
CA LYS A 171 1.34 -4.60 3.65
C LYS A 171 2.05 -3.35 3.17
N LEU A 172 2.07 -2.28 3.96
CA LEU A 172 2.81 -1.07 3.62
C LEU A 172 4.30 -1.39 3.46
N PHE A 173 4.89 -2.07 4.46
CA PHE A 173 6.28 -2.47 4.43
C PHE A 173 6.61 -3.29 3.18
N ILE A 174 5.85 -4.37 2.97
CA ILE A 174 6.09 -5.31 1.88
C ILE A 174 5.91 -4.61 0.53
N ARG A 175 4.80 -3.89 0.32
CA ARG A 175 4.48 -3.23 -0.95
C ARG A 175 5.61 -2.32 -1.40
N ILE A 176 6.19 -1.53 -0.49
CA ILE A 176 7.31 -0.63 -0.81
C ILE A 176 8.52 -1.40 -1.34
N PHE A 177 8.77 -2.61 -0.82
CA PHE A 177 9.94 -3.40 -1.20
C PHE A 177 9.74 -4.41 -2.34
N ILE A 178 8.50 -4.73 -2.71
CA ILE A 178 8.18 -5.70 -3.78
C ILE A 178 7.64 -5.05 -5.07
N ASP A 179 7.36 -3.76 -5.08
CA ASP A 179 6.85 -3.06 -6.26
C ASP A 179 8.01 -2.44 -7.06
N LYS A 180 8.00 -2.66 -8.39
CA LYS A 180 9.01 -2.14 -9.33
C LYS A 180 8.98 -0.62 -9.44
N ASN A 181 7.83 -0.03 -9.13
CA ASN A 181 7.61 1.41 -9.16
C ASN A 181 7.93 2.09 -7.83
N THR A 182 8.43 1.35 -6.83
CA THR A 182 8.90 1.89 -5.54
C THR A 182 10.38 1.60 -5.31
N ILE A 183 10.74 0.81 -4.30
CA ILE A 183 12.11 0.44 -3.93
C ILE A 183 12.19 -1.09 -4.01
N PRO A 184 12.36 -1.71 -5.19
CA PRO A 184 12.19 -3.16 -5.38
C PRO A 184 13.30 -4.03 -4.77
N LEU A 185 13.74 -3.74 -3.53
CA LEU A 185 14.82 -4.40 -2.82
C LEU A 185 14.56 -5.91 -2.66
N ALA A 186 13.32 -6.35 -2.47
CA ALA A 186 12.94 -7.75 -2.53
C ALA A 186 12.78 -8.22 -3.99
N TYR A 187 13.84 -8.06 -4.79
CA TYR A 187 13.77 -8.13 -6.25
C TYR A 187 13.31 -9.49 -6.80
N LYS A 188 13.64 -10.59 -6.14
CA LYS A 188 13.20 -11.93 -6.56
C LYS A 188 11.69 -12.10 -6.45
N ILE A 189 11.04 -11.34 -5.58
CA ILE A 189 9.59 -11.21 -5.52
C ILE A 189 9.15 -10.20 -6.58
N ALA A 190 9.73 -8.99 -6.59
CA ALA A 190 9.30 -7.89 -7.46
C ALA A 190 9.27 -8.24 -8.95
N TYR A 191 10.25 -9.01 -9.43
CA TYR A 191 10.34 -9.43 -10.84
C TYR A 191 9.72 -10.81 -11.12
N ASN A 192 9.18 -11.48 -10.11
CA ASN A 192 8.44 -12.72 -10.28
C ASN A 192 6.93 -12.47 -10.27
N LYS A 193 6.33 -12.47 -11.47
CA LYS A 193 4.88 -12.23 -11.65
C LYS A 193 4.01 -13.17 -10.80
N ASN A 194 4.44 -14.42 -10.60
CA ASN A 194 3.69 -15.40 -9.80
C ASN A 194 3.72 -15.06 -8.31
N GLU A 195 4.81 -14.49 -7.80
CA GLU A 195 4.91 -14.04 -6.41
C GLU A 195 4.17 -12.71 -6.20
N VAL A 196 4.33 -11.73 -7.10
CA VAL A 196 3.59 -10.44 -7.02
C VAL A 196 2.09 -10.66 -7.01
N ARG A 197 1.57 -11.60 -7.81
CA ARG A 197 0.13 -11.95 -7.85
C ARG A 197 -0.41 -12.47 -6.53
N LYS A 198 0.45 -12.96 -5.61
CA LYS A 198 0.02 -13.40 -4.27
C LYS A 198 -0.24 -12.22 -3.33
N TYR A 199 0.10 -10.98 -3.72
CA TYR A 199 -0.12 -9.79 -2.91
C TYR A 199 -1.61 -9.61 -2.62
N LYS A 200 -1.95 -9.80 -1.33
CA LYS A 200 -3.31 -9.63 -0.85
C LYS A 200 -3.60 -8.15 -0.68
N ILE A 201 -4.34 -7.56 -1.60
CA ILE A 201 -4.80 -6.18 -1.45
C ILE A 201 -5.56 -5.99 -0.12
N HIS A 202 -5.45 -4.80 0.43
CA HIS A 202 -6.16 -4.35 1.61
C HIS A 202 -7.66 -4.22 1.35
N GLY A 203 -8.02 -3.57 0.23
CA GLY A 203 -9.41 -3.25 -0.09
C GLY A 203 -9.99 -2.26 0.91
N ASP A 204 -9.35 -1.09 1.02
CA ASP A 204 -9.83 -0.01 1.87
C ASP A 204 -11.07 0.68 1.27
N PHE A 205 -11.56 1.72 1.95
CA PHE A 205 -12.74 2.44 1.52
C PHE A 205 -12.61 2.98 0.09
N TYR A 206 -11.49 3.66 -0.22
CA TYR A 206 -11.28 4.31 -1.53
C TYR A 206 -11.11 3.28 -2.65
N THR A 207 -10.31 2.24 -2.41
CA THR A 207 -10.09 1.13 -3.34
C THR A 207 -11.42 0.42 -3.65
N THR A 208 -12.21 0.13 -2.61
CA THR A 208 -13.52 -0.52 -2.75
C THR A 208 -14.51 0.38 -3.47
N LEU A 209 -14.52 1.69 -3.16
CA LEU A 209 -15.38 2.66 -3.80
C LEU A 209 -15.16 2.68 -5.32
N VAL A 210 -13.90 2.72 -5.76
CA VAL A 210 -13.56 2.67 -7.19
C VAL A 210 -13.94 1.34 -7.82
N ALA A 211 -13.59 0.22 -7.17
CA ALA A 211 -13.92 -1.11 -7.69
C ALA A 211 -15.43 -1.28 -7.94
N MET A 212 -16.26 -0.81 -7.00
CA MET A 212 -17.71 -0.89 -7.14
C MET A 212 -18.25 0.14 -8.15
N ARG A 213 -17.87 1.42 -8.06
CA ARG A 213 -18.46 2.48 -8.90
C ARG A 213 -18.07 2.40 -10.37
N SER A 214 -16.89 1.85 -10.66
CA SER A 214 -16.38 1.68 -12.03
C SER A 214 -16.97 0.48 -12.78
N GLY A 215 -17.67 -0.42 -12.09
CA GLY A 215 -18.19 -1.66 -12.70
C GLY A 215 -17.14 -2.72 -12.99
N SER A 216 -15.94 -2.60 -12.41
CA SER A 216 -14.86 -3.60 -12.55
C SER A 216 -15.21 -5.02 -12.08
N PHE A 217 -16.36 -5.22 -11.43
CA PHE A 217 -16.86 -6.49 -10.91
C PHE A 217 -17.79 -7.26 -11.86
N GLU A 218 -18.20 -6.66 -12.98
CA GLU A 218 -19.33 -7.17 -13.79
C GLU A 218 -19.11 -8.56 -14.40
N ASP A 219 -17.88 -8.80 -14.88
CA ASP A 219 -17.45 -10.06 -15.46
C ASP A 219 -16.90 -11.05 -14.42
N VAL A 220 -16.93 -10.69 -13.13
CA VAL A 220 -16.50 -11.59 -12.06
C VAL A 220 -17.58 -12.64 -11.82
N ASP A 221 -17.17 -13.90 -11.92
CA ASP A 221 -18.00 -15.03 -11.55
C ASP A 221 -17.78 -15.40 -10.08
N SER A 222 -18.62 -14.86 -9.20
CA SER A 222 -18.65 -15.23 -7.79
C SER A 222 -20.03 -14.98 -7.19
N PRO A 223 -20.43 -15.70 -6.12
CA PRO A 223 -21.71 -15.46 -5.45
C PRO A 223 -21.89 -14.01 -4.99
N THR A 224 -20.81 -13.38 -4.52
CA THR A 224 -20.82 -11.97 -4.10
C THR A 224 -21.02 -11.05 -5.30
N ALA A 225 -20.31 -11.27 -6.41
CA ALA A 225 -20.48 -10.49 -7.64
C ALA A 225 -21.92 -10.59 -8.18
N SER A 226 -22.48 -11.80 -8.24
CA SER A 226 -23.86 -12.03 -8.69
C SER A 226 -24.89 -11.31 -7.83
N LYS A 227 -24.73 -11.33 -6.50
CA LYS A 227 -25.58 -10.55 -5.58
C LYS A 227 -25.45 -9.04 -5.82
N ILE A 228 -24.24 -8.52 -6.02
CA ILE A 228 -24.05 -7.09 -6.31
C ILE A 228 -24.67 -6.73 -7.67
N LYS A 229 -24.46 -7.54 -8.72
CA LYS A 229 -25.06 -7.36 -10.05
C LYS A 229 -26.58 -7.25 -9.98
N GLN A 230 -27.25 -8.16 -9.25
CA GLN A 230 -28.70 -8.10 -9.07
C GLN A 230 -29.15 -6.82 -8.36
N ARG A 231 -28.44 -6.40 -7.30
CA ARG A 231 -28.76 -5.16 -6.58
C ARG A 231 -28.56 -3.92 -7.44
N VAL A 232 -27.51 -3.89 -8.25
CA VAL A 232 -27.23 -2.83 -9.21
C VAL A 232 -28.32 -2.78 -10.28
N ALA A 233 -28.71 -3.93 -10.85
CA ALA A 233 -29.80 -3.99 -11.83
C ALA A 233 -31.12 -3.45 -11.28
N ARG A 234 -31.50 -3.82 -10.04
CA ARG A 234 -32.69 -3.27 -9.37
C ARG A 234 -32.60 -1.76 -9.19
N ALA A 235 -31.44 -1.24 -8.79
CA ALA A 235 -31.23 0.20 -8.63
C ALA A 235 -31.30 0.95 -9.96
N LEU A 236 -30.77 0.37 -11.05
CA LEU A 236 -30.88 0.94 -12.40
C LEU A 236 -32.32 0.99 -12.88
N ILE A 237 -33.10 -0.09 -12.68
CA ILE A 237 -34.52 -0.14 -13.04
C ILE A 237 -35.31 0.94 -12.29
N CYS A 238 -35.13 1.04 -10.97
CA CYS A 238 -35.78 2.09 -10.17
C CYS A 238 -35.46 3.48 -10.73
N ARG A 239 -34.17 3.77 -11.00
CA ARG A 239 -33.72 5.07 -11.53
C ARG A 239 -34.25 5.37 -12.92
N SER A 240 -34.40 4.36 -13.77
CA SER A 240 -34.97 4.53 -15.11
C SER A 240 -36.45 4.96 -15.07
N ARG A 241 -37.17 4.61 -14.01
CA ARG A 241 -38.57 4.99 -13.78
C ARG A 241 -38.75 6.40 -13.21
N LYS A 242 -37.66 7.17 -13.04
CA LYS A 242 -37.64 8.52 -12.42
C LYS A 242 -38.25 8.56 -11.00
N GLU A 243 -38.29 7.42 -10.31
CA GLU A 243 -38.73 7.31 -8.92
C GLU A 243 -37.64 7.85 -7.96
N ARG A 244 -38.04 8.21 -6.72
CA ARG A 244 -37.06 8.50 -5.65
C ARG A 244 -36.42 7.19 -5.19
N CYS A 245 -35.22 6.90 -5.72
CA CYS A 245 -34.48 5.69 -5.41
C CYS A 245 -33.32 5.96 -4.45
N ASP A 246 -33.30 5.22 -3.35
CA ASP A 246 -32.18 5.27 -2.40
C ASP A 246 -30.84 4.85 -3.04
N PRO A 247 -29.72 5.40 -2.55
CA PRO A 247 -28.40 4.94 -2.97
C PRO A 247 -28.15 3.48 -2.57
N LEU A 248 -27.40 2.76 -3.41
CA LEU A 248 -27.08 1.37 -3.15
C LEU A 248 -25.97 1.27 -2.12
N ARG A 249 -26.34 0.99 -0.87
CA ARG A 249 -25.39 0.87 0.24
C ARG A 249 -24.75 -0.52 0.31
N ILE A 250 -23.42 -0.56 0.27
CA ILE A 250 -22.61 -1.77 0.31
C ILE A 250 -21.67 -1.70 1.51
N ARG A 251 -21.67 -2.74 2.36
CA ARG A 251 -20.72 -2.80 3.49
C ARG A 251 -19.33 -3.19 2.98
N LEU A 252 -18.30 -2.46 3.36
CA LEU A 252 -16.90 -2.70 3.00
C LEU A 252 -16.50 -4.16 3.25
N LYS A 253 -16.84 -4.68 4.45
CA LYS A 253 -16.53 -6.06 4.85
C LYS A 253 -17.18 -7.11 3.93
N SER A 254 -18.37 -6.83 3.39
CA SER A 254 -19.10 -7.80 2.54
C SER A 254 -18.54 -7.95 1.13
N VAL A 255 -17.81 -6.95 0.63
CA VAL A 255 -17.28 -6.96 -0.75
C VAL A 255 -15.76 -7.04 -0.83
N ARG A 256 -15.05 -7.06 0.31
CA ARG A 256 -13.59 -7.13 0.32
C ARG A 256 -13.03 -8.35 -0.44
N GLY A 257 -13.69 -9.51 -0.31
CA GLY A 257 -13.33 -10.70 -1.08
C GLY A 257 -13.47 -10.48 -2.59
N LEU A 258 -14.57 -9.86 -3.02
CA LEU A 258 -14.81 -9.50 -4.41
C LEU A 258 -13.76 -8.50 -4.92
N VAL A 259 -13.43 -7.46 -4.13
CA VAL A 259 -12.40 -6.48 -4.50
C VAL A 259 -11.04 -7.14 -4.71
N ARG A 260 -10.68 -8.14 -3.88
CA ARG A 260 -9.47 -8.95 -4.07
C ARG A 260 -9.51 -9.73 -5.38
N THR A 261 -10.61 -10.40 -5.68
CA THR A 261 -10.80 -11.12 -6.95
C THR A 261 -10.63 -10.19 -8.14
N ILE A 262 -11.23 -8.99 -8.11
CA ILE A 262 -11.09 -7.98 -9.17
C ILE A 262 -9.62 -7.59 -9.36
N ALA A 263 -8.90 -7.32 -8.27
CA ALA A 263 -7.48 -6.98 -8.36
C ALA A 263 -6.63 -8.13 -8.92
N TYR A 264 -6.91 -9.39 -8.56
CA TYR A 264 -6.20 -10.52 -9.15
C TYR A 264 -6.49 -10.70 -10.64
N LEU A 265 -7.74 -10.46 -11.07
CA LEU A 265 -8.13 -10.47 -12.49
C LEU A 265 -7.50 -9.33 -13.29
N SER A 266 -6.98 -8.28 -12.63
CA SER A 266 -6.24 -7.20 -13.30
C SER A 266 -4.80 -7.60 -13.68
N GLY A 267 -4.30 -8.73 -13.17
CA GLY A 267 -2.95 -9.22 -13.44
C GLY A 267 -1.84 -8.60 -12.57
N ASP A 268 -2.05 -7.38 -12.05
CA ASP A 268 -1.16 -6.67 -11.12
C ASP A 268 -1.94 -6.09 -9.92
N PRO A 269 -2.07 -6.85 -8.82
CA PRO A 269 -2.86 -6.41 -7.67
C PRO A 269 -2.28 -5.19 -6.95
N ILE A 270 -0.97 -4.94 -7.05
CA ILE A 270 -0.32 -3.79 -6.38
C ILE A 270 -0.66 -2.51 -7.14
N ALA A 271 -0.43 -2.51 -8.46
CA ALA A 271 -0.76 -1.37 -9.31
C ALA A 271 -2.27 -1.09 -9.27
N PHE A 272 -3.11 -2.13 -9.28
CA PHE A 272 -4.55 -1.96 -9.12
C PHE A 272 -4.91 -1.25 -7.80
N GLU A 273 -4.37 -1.69 -6.67
CA GLU A 273 -4.64 -1.07 -5.37
C GLU A 273 -4.19 0.39 -5.33
N ARG A 274 -2.99 0.69 -5.84
CA ARG A 274 -2.46 2.07 -5.93
C ARG A 274 -3.37 2.97 -6.77
N GLY A 275 -3.72 2.52 -7.98
CA GLY A 275 -4.57 3.27 -8.89
C GLY A 275 -5.96 3.49 -8.31
N ALA A 276 -6.58 2.44 -7.78
CA ALA A 276 -7.90 2.53 -7.17
C ALA A 276 -7.91 3.41 -5.92
N TYR A 277 -6.87 3.36 -5.09
CA TYR A 277 -6.73 4.27 -3.95
C TYR A 277 -6.63 5.73 -4.41
N HIS A 278 -5.74 6.03 -5.36
CA HIS A 278 -5.55 7.37 -5.90
C HIS A 278 -6.84 7.92 -6.51
N ILE A 279 -7.47 7.14 -7.40
CA ILE A 279 -8.74 7.50 -8.05
C ILE A 279 -9.83 7.71 -6.99
N GLY A 280 -9.89 6.82 -6.00
CA GLY A 280 -10.91 6.83 -4.96
C GLY A 280 -10.82 8.06 -4.08
N LYS A 281 -9.61 8.38 -3.61
CA LYS A 281 -9.33 9.51 -2.71
C LYS A 281 -9.52 10.86 -3.40
N ASN A 282 -8.98 11.02 -4.62
CA ASN A 282 -8.90 12.32 -5.26
C ASN A 282 -10.12 12.67 -6.11
N TYR A 283 -10.82 11.67 -6.66
CA TYR A 283 -11.90 11.89 -7.62
C TYR A 283 -13.22 11.27 -7.16
N CYS A 284 -13.24 9.96 -6.90
CA CYS A 284 -14.47 9.20 -6.71
C CYS A 284 -15.23 9.62 -5.44
N ALA A 285 -14.51 9.84 -4.33
CA ALA A 285 -15.10 10.30 -3.07
C ALA A 285 -15.74 11.70 -3.17
N ARG A 286 -15.28 12.53 -4.11
CA ARG A 286 -15.77 13.90 -4.36
C ARG A 286 -16.66 14.01 -5.60
N LEU A 287 -17.02 12.87 -6.20
CA LEU A 287 -17.82 12.77 -7.45
C LEU A 287 -17.23 13.58 -8.63
N ARG A 288 -15.91 13.77 -8.70
CA ARG A 288 -15.22 14.48 -9.79
C ARG A 288 -14.97 13.57 -10.99
N CYS A 289 -16.02 13.06 -11.61
CA CYS A 289 -15.88 12.10 -12.70
C CYS A 289 -15.35 12.70 -14.01
N GLU A 290 -15.53 14.00 -14.26
CA GLU A 290 -15.02 14.65 -15.48
C GLU A 290 -13.48 14.73 -15.51
N GLU A 291 -12.87 14.92 -14.33
CA GLU A 291 -11.42 15.03 -14.14
C GLU A 291 -10.74 13.66 -13.91
N CYS A 292 -11.54 12.59 -13.83
CA CYS A 292 -11.05 11.28 -13.43
C CYS A 292 -10.19 10.61 -14.52
N PRO A 293 -9.05 9.98 -14.20
CA PRO A 293 -8.24 9.23 -15.16
C PRO A 293 -9.02 8.13 -15.89
N ILE A 294 -10.08 7.63 -15.27
CA ILE A 294 -11.00 6.63 -15.83
C ILE A 294 -12.39 7.23 -16.14
N ARG A 295 -12.46 8.51 -16.57
CA ARG A 295 -13.71 9.26 -16.82
C ARG A 295 -14.74 8.51 -17.67
N ASN A 296 -14.28 7.75 -18.66
CA ASN A 296 -15.11 6.95 -19.57
C ASN A 296 -15.97 5.92 -18.83
N VAL A 297 -15.55 5.51 -17.62
CA VAL A 297 -16.20 4.46 -16.81
C VAL A 297 -16.56 4.93 -15.39
N CYS A 298 -16.06 6.10 -14.96
CA CYS A 298 -16.32 6.68 -13.64
C CYS A 298 -17.81 6.89 -13.34
N LYS A 299 -18.61 7.19 -14.38
CA LYS A 299 -20.03 7.54 -14.25
C LYS A 299 -20.97 6.33 -14.11
N LYS A 300 -20.48 5.09 -14.22
CA LYS A 300 -21.34 3.91 -14.39
C LYS A 300 -22.26 3.66 -13.19
N TYR A 301 -21.71 3.59 -11.98
CA TYR A 301 -22.48 3.29 -10.76
C TYR A 301 -22.24 4.30 -9.64
N ILE A 302 -22.25 5.60 -9.96
CA ILE A 302 -22.00 6.71 -8.99
C ILE A 302 -22.91 6.67 -7.76
N PHE A 303 -24.08 6.03 -7.86
CA PHE A 303 -25.06 5.86 -6.80
C PHE A 303 -24.72 4.79 -5.76
N ILE A 304 -23.62 4.05 -5.95
CA ILE A 304 -23.14 3.12 -4.93
C ILE A 304 -22.48 3.89 -3.79
N GLU A 305 -22.86 3.57 -2.56
CA GLU A 305 -22.24 4.05 -1.33
C GLU A 305 -21.55 2.89 -0.60
N VAL A 306 -20.29 3.07 -0.21
CA VAL A 306 -19.58 2.11 0.64
C VAL A 306 -19.74 2.54 2.10
N LYS A 307 -20.05 1.59 3.00
CA LYS A 307 -20.14 1.79 4.46
C LYS A 307 -19.18 0.88 5.22
#